data_AF-A0A5J4STC3-F1
#
_entry.id   AF-A0A5J4STC3-F1
#
_cell.length_a   1.000
_cell.length_b   1.000
_cell.length_c   1.000
_cell.angle_alpha   90.00
_cell.angle_beta   90.00
_cell.angle_gamma   90.00
#
_symmetry.space_group_name_H-M   'P 1'
#
loop_
_entity.id
_entity.type
_entity.pdbx_description
1 polymer ?
#
loop_
_entity_poly.entity_id
_entity_poly.type
_entity_poly.pdbx_seq_one_letter_code
_entity_poly.pdbx_strand_id
1 'polypeptide(L)' 'MIVITLAELKTNQNKYFDLAEKEKVVVRRGGKIIELVLSDEVSTNLSPSADP' A
#
# COMPACT_ATOMS: atom_id res chain seq x y z
N MET A 1 11.35 -3.34 -3.44
CA MET A 1 10.12 -3.74 -2.75
C MET A 1 10.46 -3.88 -1.28
N ILE A 2 9.91 -3.02 -0.43
CA ILE A 2 10.10 -3.09 1.02
C ILE A 2 8.86 -3.67 1.71
N VAL A 3 9.09 -4.47 2.75
CA VAL A 3 8.03 -5.05 3.55
C VAL A 3 8.14 -4.50 4.96
N ILE A 4 7.14 -3.75 5.39
CA ILE A 4 7.09 -3.09 6.69
C ILE A 4 5.96 -3.65 7.54
N THR A 5 6.04 -3.43 8.84
CA THR A 5 4.94 -3.76 9.75
C THR A 5 3.98 -2.58 9.89
N LEU A 6 2.76 -2.87 10.36
CA LEU A 6 1.80 -1.82 10.68
C LEU A 6 2.32 -0.86 11.76
N ALA A 7 3.18 -1.32 12.67
CA ALA A 7 3.79 -0.48 13.70
C ALA A 7 4.78 0.51 13.09
N GLU A 8 5.65 0.04 12.19
CA GLU A 8 6.60 0.92 11.49
C GLU A 8 5.88 1.98 10.67
N LEU A 9 4.85 1.59 9.91
CA LEU A 9 4.04 2.53 9.13
C LEU A 9 3.45 3.64 10.01
N LYS A 10 2.95 3.30 11.21
CA LYS A 10 2.39 4.29 12.14
C LYS A 10 3.46 5.24 12.68
N THR A 11 4.67 4.76 12.96
CA THR A 11 5.75 5.58 13.50
C THR A 11 6.36 6.50 12.45
N ASN A 12 6.49 6.05 11.20
CA ASN A 12 7.18 6.79 10.14
C ASN A 12 6.31 6.96 8.89
N GLN A 13 5.05 7.36 9.08
CA GLN A 13 4.05 7.38 8.01
C GLN A 13 4.49 8.16 6.77
N ASN A 14 4.94 9.41 6.93
CA ASN A 14 5.39 10.24 5.79
C ASN A 14 6.54 9.58 5.02
N LYS A 15 7.55 9.08 5.73
CA LYS A 15 8.70 8.39 5.11
C LYS A 15 8.27 7.26 4.18
N TYR A 16 7.26 6.49 4.57
CA TYR A 16 6.80 5.37 3.74
C TYR A 16 5.90 5.80 2.59
N PHE A 17 5.23 6.96 2.68
CA PHE A 17 4.55 7.57 1.54
C PHE A 17 5.56 8.11 0.51
N ASP A 18 6.58 8.86 0.94
CA ASP A 18 7.68 9.30 0.07
C ASP A 18 8.40 8.12 -0.59
N LEU A 19 8.53 6.99 0.12
CA LEU A 19 9.09 5.77 -0.44
C LEU A 19 8.13 5.10 -1.43
N ALA A 20 6.82 5.14 -1.19
CA ALA A 20 5.81 4.56 -2.08
C ALA A 20 5.74 5.26 -3.45
N GLU A 21 6.21 6.51 -3.56
CA GLU A 21 6.39 7.20 -4.85
C GLU A 21 7.53 6.61 -5.69
N LYS A 22 8.56 6.06 -5.04
CA LYS A 22 9.80 5.62 -5.69
C LYS A 22 9.89 4.12 -5.81
N GLU A 23 9.34 3.38 -4.85
CA GLU A 23 9.34 1.92 -4.85
C GLU A 23 8.07 1.34 -4.24
N LYS A 24 7.85 0.05 -4.53
CA LYS A 24 6.74 -0.72 -3.97
C LYS A 24 6.92 -0.96 -2.46
N VAL A 25 6.00 -0.42 -1.66
CA VAL A 25 5.94 -0.61 -0.20
C VAL A 25 4.77 -1.55 0.15
N VAL A 26 5.06 -2.60 0.92
CA VAL A 26 4.06 -3.58 1.36
C VAL A 26 4.00 -3.62 2.88
N VAL A 27 2.80 -3.53 3.43
CA VAL A 27 2.56 -3.55 4.87
C VAL A 27 2.00 -4.92 5.25
N ARG A 28 2.72 -5.63 6.13
CA ARG A 28 2.23 -6.89 6.70
C ARG A 28 1.27 -6.61 7.86
N ARG A 29 0.09 -7.22 7.80
CA ARG A 29 -0.94 -7.15 8.85
C ARG A 29 -1.59 -8.52 9.05
N GLY A 30 -1.25 -9.18 10.15
CA GLY A 30 -1.96 -10.39 10.62
C GLY A 30 -2.13 -11.47 9.55
N GLY A 31 -1.04 -11.84 8.86
CA GLY A 31 -1.05 -12.84 7.78
C GLY A 31 -1.51 -12.32 6.41
N LYS A 32 -2.00 -11.08 6.33
CA LYS A 32 -2.32 -10.40 5.08
C LYS A 32 -1.25 -9.37 4.72
N ILE A 33 -1.26 -8.96 3.46
CA ILE A 33 -0.44 -7.86 2.95
C ILE A 33 -1.34 -6.74 2.45
N ILE A 34 -0.90 -5.50 2.65
CA ILE A 34 -1.51 -4.29 2.12
C ILE A 34 -0.45 -3.63 1.24
N GLU A 35 -0.78 -3.33 0.00
CA GLU A 35 0.12 -2.61 -0.88
C GLU A 35 -0.12 -1.11 -0.76
N LEU A 36 0.94 -0.34 -0.50
CA LEU A 36 0.88 1.11 -0.46
C LEU A 36 1.28 1.62 -1.84
N VAL A 37 0.33 2.22 -2.54
CA VAL A 37 0.50 2.79 -3.88
C VAL A 37 0.18 4.27 -3.79
N LEU A 38 1.16 5.13 -4.09
CA LEU A 38 0.90 6.54 -4.32
C LEU A 38 0.58 6.73 -5.82
N SER A 39 -0.49 7.43 -6.13
CA SER A 39 -0.88 7.70 -7.52
C SER A 39 -1.58 9.05 -7.58
N ASP A 40 -1.28 9.82 -8.62
CA ASP A 40 -1.94 11.10 -8.92
C ASP A 40 -3.41 10.88 -9.37
N GLU A 41 -3.67 9.69 -9.94
CA GLU A 41 -4.98 9.28 -10.39
C GLU A 41 -5.60 8.28 -9.40
N VAL A 42 -6.87 8.48 -9.06
CA VAL A 42 -7.65 7.45 -8.38
C VAL A 42 -7.75 6.27 -9.34
N SER A 43 -7.18 5.13 -8.98
CA SER A 43 -7.26 3.93 -9.81
C SER A 43 -8.73 3.54 -9.97
N THR A 44 -9.32 3.84 -11.13
CA THR A 44 -10.73 3.54 -11.46
C THR A 44 -10.93 2.08 -11.85
N ASN A 45 -9.89 1.24 -11.76
CA ASN A 45 -10.02 -0.21 -11.83
C ASN A 45 -10.57 -0.78 -10.52
N LEU A 46 -11.72 -0.24 -10.08
CA LEU A 46 -12.68 -0.99 -9.30
C LEU A 46 -13.28 -1.98 -10.29
N SER A 47 -12.58 -3.08 -10.59
CA SER A 47 -13.24 -4.19 -11.27
C SER A 47 -14.45 -4.55 -10.41
N PRO A 48 -15.70 -4.32 -10.86
CA PRO A 48 -16.82 -4.92 -10.17
C PRO A 48 -16.57 -6.41 -10.31
N SER A 49 -16.43 -7.12 -9.19
CA SER A 49 -16.53 -8.57 -9.21
C SER A 49 -17.85 -8.89 -9.89
N ALA A 50 -17.77 -9.25 -11.17
CA ALA A 50 -18.87 -9.80 -11.93
C ALA A 50 -19.06 -11.22 -11.42
N ASP A 51 -19.65 -11.33 -10.24
CA ASP A 51 -20.27 -12.57 -9.80
C ASP A 51 -21.69 -12.61 -10.41
N PRO A 52 -21.99 -13.59 -11.28
CA PRO A 52 -23.25 -13.70 -12.02
C PRO A 52 -24.46 -14.05 -11.15
#